data_AF-A0A318HX83-F1
#
_entry.id   AF-A0A318HX83-F1
#
_cell.length_a   1.000
_cell.length_b   1.000
_cell.length_c   1.000
_cell.angle_alpha   90.00
_cell.angle_beta   90.00
_cell.angle_gamma   90.00
#
_symmetry.space_group_name_H-M   'P 1'
#
loop_
_entity.id
_entity.type
_entity.pdbx_description
1 polymer ?
#
loop_
_entity_poly.entity_id
_entity_poly.type
_entity_poly.pdbx_seq_one_letter_code
_entity_poly.pdbx_strand_id
1 'polypeptide(L)'
;MVVRERLCVELGAVKFGWDDWCARRGLTAGEGVRQLIAVAMRDDGNGESGAFSSGLPRPFIGEARRRVEIRLTIEELSAVEQRAAALGLSGNRWIVSLIRAQLTREPQLGVHEMRVLAESSQRLAEVGRGLSQLARAGGIGPAHRDLMSDWLDTRKHIDDHLRATADVMRANLDRWSR
;
A
#
# COMPACT_ATOMS: atom_id res chain seq x y z
N MET A 1 49.57 -1.51 7.79
CA MET A 1 48.93 -1.18 9.08
C MET A 1 47.43 -1.11 8.84
N VAL A 2 46.64 -2.09 9.28
CA VAL A 2 45.19 -2.12 8.99
C VAL A 2 44.51 -1.12 9.93
N VAL A 3 43.96 -0.04 9.37
CA VAL A 3 43.19 0.95 10.13
C VAL A 3 41.91 0.26 10.61
N ARG A 4 41.72 0.16 11.93
CA ARG A 4 40.48 -0.36 12.53
C ARG A 4 39.52 0.81 12.73
N GLU A 5 38.60 0.98 11.79
CA GLU A 5 37.47 1.89 11.96
C GLU A 5 36.45 1.27 12.91
N ARG A 6 35.93 2.07 13.84
CA ARG A 6 34.99 1.61 14.88
C ARG A 6 33.66 2.33 14.73
N LEU A 7 32.58 1.57 14.78
CA LEU A 7 31.20 2.07 14.83
C LEU A 7 30.63 1.78 16.23
N CYS A 8 30.25 2.84 16.97
CA CYS A 8 29.53 2.72 18.24
C CYS A 8 28.05 2.98 17.99
N VAL A 9 27.19 2.05 18.42
CA VAL A 9 25.73 2.12 18.23
C VAL A 9 25.03 1.89 19.57
N GLU A 10 24.11 2.78 19.93
CA GLU A 10 23.26 2.61 21.10
C GLU A 10 22.00 1.81 20.74
N LEU A 11 21.88 0.61 21.31
CA LEU A 11 20.78 -0.31 21.02
C LEU A 11 19.60 -0.17 22.01
N GLY A 12 19.71 0.63 23.07
CA GLY A 12 18.64 0.85 24.04
C GLY A 12 17.93 -0.45 24.49
N ALA A 13 16.59 -0.44 24.45
CA ALA A 13 15.76 -1.57 24.86
C ALA A 13 15.87 -2.81 23.96
N VAL A 14 16.33 -2.67 22.71
CA VAL A 14 16.45 -3.81 21.78
C VAL A 14 17.73 -4.63 21.99
N LYS A 15 18.66 -4.14 22.84
CA LYS A 15 19.91 -4.85 23.17
C LYS A 15 19.66 -6.28 23.68
N PHE A 16 18.67 -6.46 24.54
CA PHE A 16 18.40 -7.77 25.13
C PHE A 16 17.94 -8.80 24.08
N GLY A 17 17.04 -8.39 23.18
CA GLY A 17 16.59 -9.23 22.07
C GLY A 17 17.71 -9.49 21.05
N TRP A 18 18.60 -8.53 20.86
CA TRP A 18 19.79 -8.68 20.01
C TRP A 18 20.77 -9.71 20.57
N ASP A 19 21.10 -9.62 21.86
CA ASP A 19 22.03 -10.55 22.51
C ASP A 19 21.50 -12.00 22.47
N ASP A 20 20.20 -12.19 22.71
CA ASP A 20 19.52 -13.48 22.60
C ASP A 20 19.52 -14.02 21.15
N TRP A 21 19.29 -13.15 20.16
CA TRP A 21 19.35 -13.52 18.73
C TRP A 21 20.75 -13.98 18.30
N CYS A 22 21.80 -13.32 18.79
CA CYS A 22 23.19 -13.69 18.55
C CYS A 22 23.57 -14.99 19.27
N ALA A 23 23.16 -15.15 20.53
CA ALA A 23 23.45 -16.34 21.34
C ALA A 23 22.87 -17.61 20.70
N ARG A 24 21.62 -17.56 20.22
CA ARG A 24 20.99 -18.68 19.48
C ARG A 24 21.74 -19.11 18.23
N ARG A 25 22.57 -18.23 17.66
CA ARG A 25 23.35 -18.47 16.44
C ARG A 25 24.83 -18.70 16.71
N GLY A 26 25.26 -18.76 17.98
CA GLY A 26 26.66 -18.92 18.35
C GLY A 26 27.53 -17.71 17.98
N LEU A 27 26.92 -16.52 17.82
CA LEU A 27 27.61 -15.30 17.42
C LEU A 27 27.84 -14.38 18.63
N THR A 28 28.92 -13.60 18.59
CA THR A 28 29.07 -12.45 19.50
C THR A 28 28.23 -11.28 18.98
N ALA A 29 27.83 -10.35 19.84
CA ALA A 29 27.06 -9.17 19.43
C ALA A 29 27.75 -8.38 18.30
N GLY A 30 29.07 -8.20 18.37
CA GLY A 30 29.85 -7.53 17.32
C GLY A 30 29.95 -8.32 16.02
N GLU A 31 30.02 -9.65 16.11
CA GLU A 31 29.99 -10.53 14.93
C GLU A 31 28.63 -10.50 14.24
N GLY A 32 27.54 -10.54 15.01
CA GLY A 32 26.19 -10.40 14.50
C GLY A 32 25.99 -9.08 13.74
N VAL A 33 26.52 -7.96 14.27
CA VAL A 33 26.39 -6.64 13.62
C VAL A 33 27.19 -6.62 12.33
N ARG A 34 28.42 -7.16 12.34
CA ARG A 34 29.24 -7.25 11.12
C ARG A 34 28.57 -8.11 10.04
N GLN A 35 27.98 -9.23 10.41
CA GLN A 35 27.25 -10.08 9.48
C GLN A 35 25.97 -9.40 8.97
N LEU A 36 25.22 -8.72 9.83
CA LEU A 36 24.00 -8.01 9.44
C LEU A 36 24.31 -6.85 8.49
N ILE A 37 25.36 -6.07 8.76
CA ILE A 37 25.85 -5.02 7.86
C ILE A 37 26.33 -5.64 6.54
N ALA A 38 27.10 -6.73 6.58
CA ALA A 38 27.58 -7.40 5.38
C ALA A 38 26.44 -7.99 4.53
N VAL A 39 25.37 -8.49 5.15
CA VAL A 39 24.16 -8.95 4.46
C VAL A 39 23.44 -7.76 3.84
N ALA A 40 23.20 -6.68 4.58
CA ALA A 40 22.56 -5.48 4.06
C ALA A 40 23.34 -4.88 2.88
N MET A 41 24.68 -4.79 2.97
CA MET A 41 25.52 -4.30 1.87
C MET A 41 25.59 -5.23 0.66
N ARG A 42 25.41 -6.55 0.86
CA ARG A 42 25.33 -7.52 -0.26
C ARG A 42 23.96 -7.51 -0.91
N ASP A 43 22.91 -7.27 -0.13
CA ASP A 43 21.55 -7.06 -0.62
C ASP A 43 21.47 -5.78 -1.45
N ASP A 44 22.23 -4.73 -1.08
CA ASP A 44 22.40 -3.52 -1.90
C ASP A 44 23.19 -3.79 -3.21
N GLY A 45 24.12 -4.76 -3.22
CA GLY A 45 24.99 -5.08 -4.36
C GLY A 45 24.39 -6.03 -5.40
N ASN A 46 23.38 -6.80 -5.03
CA ASN A 46 22.48 -7.54 -5.94
C ASN A 46 21.10 -6.87 -6.01
N GLY A 47 21.01 -5.64 -5.51
CA GLY A 47 19.78 -4.94 -5.22
C GLY A 47 19.10 -4.39 -6.46
N GLU A 48 18.04 -5.06 -6.87
CA GLU A 48 16.81 -4.33 -7.16
C GLU A 48 16.61 -3.30 -6.05
N SER A 49 16.77 -2.04 -6.41
CA SER A 49 16.63 -0.85 -5.57
C SER A 49 15.67 -1.08 -4.41
N GLY A 50 16.19 -0.94 -3.18
CA GLY A 50 15.50 -1.15 -1.92
C GLY A 50 14.00 -0.86 -2.01
N ALA A 51 13.23 -1.95 -1.97
CA ALA A 51 11.83 -1.86 -1.62
C ALA A 51 11.78 -1.24 -0.22
N PHE A 52 11.49 0.07 -0.15
CA PHE A 52 10.90 0.66 1.03
C PHE A 52 9.85 -0.33 1.51
N SER A 53 10.01 -0.86 2.72
CA SER A 53 9.02 -1.75 3.33
C SER A 53 7.67 -1.08 3.17
N SER A 54 6.91 -1.58 2.21
CA SER A 54 5.67 -1.00 1.72
C SER A 54 4.62 -1.29 2.79
N GLY A 55 4.55 -0.43 3.79
CA GLY A 55 3.54 -0.55 4.82
C GLY A 55 3.92 0.20 6.08
N LEU A 56 3.84 1.53 6.05
CA LEU A 56 3.50 2.21 7.30
C LEU A 56 2.18 1.59 7.79
N PRO A 57 2.09 1.16 9.06
CA PRO A 57 0.86 0.60 9.58
C PRO A 57 -0.27 1.59 9.35
N ARG A 58 -1.43 1.07 8.93
CA ARG A 58 -2.60 1.89 8.65
C ARG A 58 -2.92 2.67 9.92
N PRO A 59 -2.91 4.02 9.88
CA PRO A 59 -3.08 4.82 11.08
C PRO A 59 -4.42 4.45 11.74
N PHE A 60 -4.47 4.35 13.07
CA PHE A 60 -5.68 3.97 13.81
C PHE A 60 -6.50 5.21 14.20
N ILE A 61 -7.81 5.04 14.42
CA ILE A 61 -8.70 6.16 14.83
C ILE A 61 -8.29 6.64 16.22
N GLY A 62 -7.89 7.91 16.35
CA GLY A 62 -7.42 8.48 17.62
C GLY A 62 -5.90 8.58 17.75
N GLU A 63 -5.14 8.22 16.72
CA GLU A 63 -3.70 8.44 16.69
C GLU A 63 -3.35 9.95 16.71
N ALA A 64 -2.45 10.32 17.62
CA ALA A 64 -2.06 11.72 17.83
C ALA A 64 -1.33 12.28 16.61
N ARG A 65 -1.98 13.19 15.87
CA ARG A 65 -1.38 13.88 14.72
C ARG A 65 -0.39 14.94 15.20
N ARG A 66 0.79 15.00 14.60
CA ARG A 66 1.75 16.10 14.78
C ARG A 66 1.58 17.13 13.66
N ARG A 67 1.63 18.41 14.01
CA ARG A 67 1.60 19.51 13.05
C ARG A 67 2.97 19.64 12.39
N VAL A 68 2.97 19.68 11.07
CA VAL A 68 4.15 20.01 10.26
C VAL A 68 3.86 21.34 9.59
N GLU A 69 4.78 22.30 9.73
CA GLU A 69 4.67 23.60 9.07
C GLU A 69 5.57 23.63 7.84
N ILE A 70 4.98 23.93 6.69
CA ILE A 70 5.64 23.94 5.39
C ILE A 70 5.58 25.37 4.85
N ARG A 71 6.73 25.93 4.49
CA ARG A 71 6.81 27.23 3.82
C ARG A 71 6.81 27.00 2.32
N LEU A 72 5.89 27.67 1.64
CA LEU A 72 5.73 27.64 0.19
C LEU A 72 5.80 29.07 -0.34
N THR A 73 6.33 29.24 -1.55
CA THR A 73 6.16 30.46 -2.32
C THR A 73 4.69 30.63 -2.74
N ILE A 74 4.33 31.82 -3.20
CA ILE A 74 2.97 32.12 -3.68
C ILE A 74 2.61 31.23 -4.88
N GLU A 75 3.56 30.99 -5.78
CA GLU A 75 3.38 30.16 -6.97
C GLU A 75 3.15 28.69 -6.60
N GLU A 76 3.94 28.16 -5.67
CA GLU A 76 3.78 26.79 -5.17
C GLU A 76 2.43 26.60 -4.47
N LEU A 77 2.02 27.55 -3.64
CA LEU A 77 0.73 27.50 -2.96
C LEU A 77 -0.44 27.55 -3.96
N SER A 78 -0.37 28.41 -4.97
CA SER A 78 -1.37 28.45 -6.05
C SER A 78 -1.47 27.11 -6.79
N ALA A 79 -0.32 26.49 -7.08
CA ALA A 79 -0.28 25.20 -7.75
C ALA A 79 -0.81 24.05 -6.86
N VAL A 80 -0.62 24.14 -5.54
CA VAL A 80 -1.23 23.22 -4.55
C VAL A 80 -2.75 23.33 -4.59
N GLU A 81 -3.29 24.55 -4.52
CA GLU A 81 -4.75 24.75 -4.50
C GLU A 81 -5.43 24.31 -5.80
N GLN A 82 -4.80 24.57 -6.96
CA GLN A 82 -5.31 24.10 -8.25
C GLN A 82 -5.38 22.56 -8.32
N ARG A 83 -4.31 21.88 -7.89
CA ARG A 83 -4.27 20.40 -7.87
C ARG A 83 -5.24 19.82 -6.85
N ALA A 84 -5.39 20.45 -5.70
CA ALA A 84 -6.33 20.03 -4.68
C ALA A 84 -7.77 20.17 -5.18
N ALA A 85 -8.12 21.29 -5.81
CA ALA A 85 -9.43 21.55 -6.39
C ALA A 85 -9.80 20.51 -7.48
N ALA A 86 -8.85 20.16 -8.36
CA ALA A 86 -9.07 19.14 -9.38
C ALA A 86 -9.45 17.76 -8.80
N LEU A 87 -9.02 17.45 -7.57
CA LEU A 87 -9.34 16.22 -6.86
C LEU A 87 -10.49 16.37 -5.84
N GLY A 88 -11.08 17.57 -5.72
CA GLY A 88 -12.10 17.87 -4.71
C GLY A 88 -11.57 17.84 -3.27
N LEU A 89 -10.31 18.22 -3.08
CA LEU A 89 -9.63 18.28 -1.78
C LEU A 89 -9.26 19.73 -1.44
N SER A 90 -9.06 20.03 -0.16
CA SER A 90 -8.37 21.26 0.27
C SER A 90 -6.85 21.13 0.05
N GLY A 91 -6.11 22.22 -0.13
CA GLY A 91 -4.65 22.20 -0.26
C GLY A 91 -3.91 21.36 0.80
N ASN A 92 -4.21 21.56 2.10
CA ASN A 92 -3.59 20.79 3.19
C ASN A 92 -3.86 19.27 3.04
N ARG A 93 -5.11 18.89 2.78
CA ARG A 93 -5.50 17.49 2.55
C ARG A 93 -4.80 16.89 1.33
N TRP A 94 -4.63 17.67 0.27
CA TRP A 94 -3.88 17.24 -0.91
C TRP A 94 -2.40 16.97 -0.59
N ILE A 95 -1.74 17.86 0.16
CA ILE A 95 -0.36 17.67 0.63
C ILE A 95 -0.23 16.41 1.49
N VAL A 96 -1.14 16.22 2.46
CA VAL A 96 -1.16 15.02 3.31
C VAL A 96 -1.36 13.75 2.48
N SER A 97 -2.26 13.78 1.49
CA SER A 97 -2.44 12.68 0.54
C SER A 97 -1.16 12.42 -0.25
N LEU A 98 -0.46 13.43 -0.75
CA LEU A 98 0.79 13.25 -1.48
C LEU A 98 1.88 12.57 -0.62
N ILE A 99 2.04 13.02 0.62
CA ILE A 99 2.97 12.39 1.58
C ILE A 99 2.59 10.92 1.80
N ARG A 100 1.31 10.63 2.04
CA ARG A 100 0.83 9.27 2.25
C ARG A 100 1.00 8.39 1.02
N ALA A 101 0.73 8.91 -0.18
CA ALA A 101 0.91 8.18 -1.43
C ALA A 101 2.37 7.73 -1.60
N GLN A 102 3.32 8.61 -1.29
CA GLN A 102 4.74 8.30 -1.37
C GLN A 102 5.18 7.29 -0.30
N LEU A 103 4.69 7.42 0.93
CA LEU A 103 5.10 6.55 2.04
C LEU A 103 4.42 5.16 2.03
N THR A 104 3.16 5.09 1.62
CA THR A 104 2.37 3.85 1.66
C THR A 104 2.31 3.13 0.32
N ARG A 105 2.65 3.82 -0.78
CA ARG A 105 2.44 3.34 -2.15
C ARG A 105 0.98 2.96 -2.45
N GLU A 106 0.05 3.43 -1.62
CA GLU A 106 -1.40 3.21 -1.79
C GLU A 106 -2.05 4.39 -2.54
N PRO A 107 -3.06 4.12 -3.39
CA PRO A 107 -3.81 5.16 -4.08
C PRO A 107 -4.50 6.12 -3.09
N GLN A 108 -4.28 7.43 -3.28
CA GLN A 108 -5.02 8.48 -2.56
C GLN A 108 -6.02 9.12 -3.50
N LEU A 109 -7.21 8.52 -3.56
CA LEU A 109 -8.27 8.95 -4.45
C LEU A 109 -8.92 10.22 -3.92
N GLY A 110 -9.29 11.13 -4.82
CA GLY A 110 -10.11 12.30 -4.59
C GLY A 110 -11.62 12.00 -4.62
N VAL A 111 -12.43 13.03 -4.42
CA VAL A 111 -13.91 12.92 -4.40
C VAL A 111 -14.46 12.43 -5.75
N HIS A 112 -13.93 12.97 -6.84
CA HIS A 112 -14.35 12.59 -8.18
C HIS A 112 -13.97 11.15 -8.52
N GLU A 113 -12.70 10.78 -8.27
CA GLU A 113 -12.19 9.43 -8.54
C GLU A 113 -12.94 8.36 -7.76
N MET A 114 -13.23 8.62 -6.48
CA MET A 114 -14.04 7.72 -5.65
C MET A 114 -15.45 7.51 -6.20
N ARG A 115 -16.08 8.57 -6.73
CA ARG A 115 -17.41 8.47 -7.35
C ARG A 115 -17.39 7.63 -8.63
N VAL A 116 -16.44 7.93 -9.52
CA VAL A 116 -16.30 7.21 -10.80
C VAL A 116 -15.98 5.73 -10.55
N LEU A 117 -15.12 5.43 -9.57
CA LEU A 117 -14.79 4.07 -9.19
C LEU A 117 -15.98 3.33 -8.59
N ALA A 118 -16.80 4.00 -7.77
CA ALA A 118 -18.03 3.43 -7.22
C ALA A 118 -19.02 3.06 -8.34
N GLU A 119 -19.24 3.98 -9.28
CA GLU A 119 -20.15 3.76 -10.41
C GLU A 119 -19.67 2.63 -11.32
N SER A 120 -18.38 2.60 -11.65
CA SER A 120 -17.77 1.53 -12.45
C SER A 120 -17.93 0.16 -11.76
N SER A 121 -17.67 0.10 -10.46
CA SER A 121 -17.81 -1.12 -9.66
C SER A 121 -19.27 -1.60 -9.62
N GLN A 122 -20.22 -0.67 -9.51
CA GLN A 122 -21.65 -1.01 -9.55
C GLN A 122 -22.03 -1.66 -10.89
N ARG A 123 -21.63 -1.06 -12.02
CA ARG A 123 -21.89 -1.60 -13.36
C ARG A 123 -21.26 -2.97 -13.54
N LEU A 124 -20.02 -3.17 -13.07
CA LEU A 124 -19.36 -4.46 -13.16
C LEU A 124 -20.08 -5.54 -12.31
N ALA A 125 -20.60 -5.17 -11.14
CA ALA A 125 -21.42 -6.07 -10.33
C ALA A 125 -22.75 -6.45 -11.02
N GLU A 126 -23.33 -5.56 -11.81
CA GLU A 126 -24.51 -5.87 -12.65
C GLU A 126 -24.17 -6.89 -13.74
N VAL A 127 -23.02 -6.73 -14.40
CA VAL A 127 -22.51 -7.72 -15.37
C VAL A 127 -22.31 -9.09 -14.72
N GLY A 128 -21.65 -9.14 -13.55
CA GLY A 128 -21.44 -10.40 -12.82
C GLY A 128 -22.75 -11.10 -12.42
N ARG A 129 -23.78 -10.32 -12.05
CA ARG A 129 -25.14 -10.83 -11.81
C ARG A 129 -25.77 -11.39 -13.08
N GLY A 130 -25.61 -10.71 -14.23
CA GLY A 130 -26.07 -11.19 -15.53
C GLY A 130 -25.43 -12.53 -15.93
N LEU A 131 -24.10 -12.66 -15.80
CA LEU A 131 -23.38 -13.92 -16.05
C LEU A 131 -23.91 -15.06 -15.16
N SER A 132 -24.22 -14.76 -13.90
CA SER A 132 -24.79 -15.73 -12.95
C SER A 132 -26.19 -16.21 -13.35
N GLN A 133 -26.96 -15.38 -14.04
CA GLN A 133 -28.29 -15.76 -14.54
C GLN A 133 -28.16 -16.60 -15.81
N LEU A 134 -27.27 -16.20 -16.74
CA LEU A 134 -26.98 -16.96 -17.96
C LEU A 134 -26.46 -18.37 -17.65
N ALA A 135 -25.53 -18.50 -16.72
CA ALA A 135 -25.02 -19.80 -16.29
C ALA A 135 -26.11 -20.72 -15.71
N ARG A 136 -27.13 -20.15 -15.05
CA ARG A 136 -28.27 -20.90 -14.48
C ARG A 136 -29.35 -21.26 -15.51
N ALA A 137 -29.54 -20.43 -16.53
CA ALA A 137 -30.55 -20.62 -17.58
C ALA A 137 -30.11 -21.58 -18.69
N GLY A 138 -28.90 -22.12 -18.58
CA GLY A 138 -28.21 -22.85 -19.61
C GLY A 138 -28.70 -24.27 -19.94
N GLY A 139 -28.68 -24.66 -21.22
CA GLY A 139 -29.17 -25.94 -21.73
C GLY A 139 -28.21 -27.13 -21.58
N ILE A 140 -28.71 -28.36 -21.76
CA ILE A 140 -27.93 -29.59 -21.60
C ILE A 140 -27.21 -29.91 -22.92
N GLY A 141 -25.93 -29.52 -23.04
CA GLY A 141 -25.07 -29.86 -24.17
C GLY A 141 -23.58 -29.61 -23.89
N PRO A 142 -22.65 -30.30 -24.56
CA PRO A 142 -21.21 -30.16 -24.31
C PRO A 142 -20.68 -28.75 -24.61
N ALA A 143 -21.03 -28.15 -25.75
CA ALA A 143 -20.68 -26.76 -26.06
C ALA A 143 -21.26 -25.75 -25.05
N HIS A 144 -22.42 -26.07 -24.47
CA HIS A 144 -23.05 -25.26 -23.43
C HIS A 144 -22.31 -25.38 -22.09
N ARG A 145 -21.74 -26.55 -21.80
CA ARG A 145 -20.95 -26.80 -20.58
C ARG A 145 -19.65 -25.99 -20.58
N ASP A 146 -18.97 -25.91 -21.72
CA ASP A 146 -17.75 -25.12 -21.88
C ASP A 146 -18.04 -23.62 -21.72
N LEU A 147 -19.09 -23.12 -22.38
CA LEU A 147 -19.54 -21.73 -22.25
C LEU A 147 -19.94 -21.36 -20.81
N MET A 148 -20.59 -22.29 -20.10
CA MET A 148 -20.94 -22.10 -18.68
C MET A 148 -19.69 -22.03 -17.80
N SER A 149 -18.66 -22.82 -18.10
CA SER A 149 -17.37 -22.75 -17.40
C SER A 149 -16.71 -21.40 -17.61
N ASP A 150 -16.68 -20.89 -18.83
CA ASP A 150 -16.11 -19.58 -19.17
C ASP A 150 -16.84 -18.43 -18.45
N TRP A 151 -18.18 -18.49 -18.37
CA TRP A 151 -18.96 -17.52 -17.63
C TRP A 151 -18.69 -17.53 -16.13
N LEU A 152 -18.52 -18.72 -15.54
CA LEU A 152 -18.20 -18.87 -14.12
C LEU A 152 -16.80 -18.35 -13.80
N ASP A 153 -15.82 -18.61 -14.68
CA ASP A 153 -14.46 -18.07 -14.54
C ASP A 153 -14.42 -16.55 -14.69
N THR A 154 -15.10 -16.01 -15.71
CA THR A 154 -15.23 -14.56 -15.90
C THR A 154 -15.88 -13.90 -14.68
N ARG A 155 -16.93 -14.53 -14.12
CA ARG A 155 -17.57 -14.04 -12.89
C ARG A 155 -16.58 -14.02 -11.73
N LYS A 156 -15.78 -15.07 -11.56
CA LYS A 156 -14.78 -15.12 -10.49
C LYS A 156 -13.79 -13.96 -10.61
N HIS A 157 -13.29 -13.67 -11.80
CA HIS A 157 -12.42 -12.51 -12.04
C HIS A 157 -13.12 -11.17 -11.72
N ILE A 158 -14.41 -11.04 -12.04
CA ILE A 158 -15.21 -9.87 -11.66
C ILE A 158 -15.32 -9.74 -10.14
N ASP A 159 -15.65 -10.82 -9.43
CA ASP A 159 -15.81 -10.82 -7.98
C ASP A 159 -14.49 -10.48 -7.26
N ASP A 160 -13.36 -10.99 -7.76
CA ASP A 160 -12.03 -10.66 -7.24
C ASP A 160 -11.66 -9.19 -7.46
N HIS A 161 -11.95 -8.65 -8.64
CA HIS A 161 -11.75 -7.23 -8.93
C HIS A 161 -12.63 -6.33 -8.04
N LEU A 162 -13.91 -6.66 -7.88
CA LEU A 162 -14.83 -5.91 -7.01
C LEU A 162 -14.35 -5.91 -5.56
N ARG A 163 -13.79 -7.02 -5.08
CA ARG A 163 -13.21 -7.10 -3.73
C ARG A 163 -12.00 -6.19 -3.58
N ALA A 164 -11.05 -6.26 -4.52
CA ALA A 164 -9.87 -5.39 -4.52
C ALA A 164 -10.26 -3.90 -4.56
N THR A 165 -11.21 -3.54 -5.42
CA THR A 165 -11.70 -2.16 -5.54
C THR A 165 -12.41 -1.70 -4.26
N ALA A 166 -13.23 -2.54 -3.65
CA ALA A 166 -13.88 -2.23 -2.38
C ALA A 166 -12.86 -1.99 -1.25
N ASP A 167 -11.75 -2.74 -1.23
CA ASP A 167 -10.69 -2.55 -0.25
C ASP A 167 -9.96 -1.22 -0.42
N VAL A 168 -9.65 -0.82 -1.67
CA VAL A 168 -9.08 0.50 -1.99
C VAL A 168 -10.04 1.62 -1.59
N MET A 169 -11.33 1.49 -1.92
CA MET A 169 -12.33 2.50 -1.57
C MET A 169 -12.50 2.62 -0.05
N ARG A 170 -12.55 1.51 0.68
CA ARG A 170 -12.62 1.51 2.15
C ARG A 170 -11.38 2.17 2.76
N ALA A 171 -10.19 1.89 2.23
CA ALA A 171 -8.95 2.56 2.65
C ALA A 171 -9.01 4.08 2.48
N ASN A 172 -9.59 4.56 1.39
CA ASN A 172 -9.76 6.00 1.18
C ASN A 172 -10.82 6.60 2.12
N LEU A 173 -11.99 5.96 2.28
CA LEU A 173 -13.06 6.44 3.18
C LEU A 173 -12.64 6.48 4.65
N ASP A 174 -11.94 5.46 5.14
CA ASP A 174 -11.43 5.41 6.51
C ASP A 174 -10.45 6.55 6.81
N ARG A 175 -9.75 7.06 5.79
CA ARG A 175 -8.83 8.20 5.91
C ARG A 175 -9.56 9.54 5.89
N TRP A 176 -10.74 9.58 5.26
CA TRP A 176 -11.55 10.80 5.07
C TRP A 176 -12.47 11.10 6.25
N SER A 177 -12.99 10.06 6.91
CA SER A 177 -13.88 10.18 8.07
C SER A 177 -13.19 10.70 9.35
N ARG A 178 -11.97 11.27 9.23
CA ARG A 178 -11.08 11.60 10.35
C ARG A 178 -10.51 13.02 10.34
#